data_AF-A0A967SL41-F1
#
_entry.id   AF-A0A967SL41-F1
#
_cell.length_a   1.000
_cell.length_b   1.000
_cell.length_c   1.000
_cell.angle_alpha   90.00
_cell.angle_beta   90.00
_cell.angle_gamma   90.00
#
_symmetry.space_group_name_H-M   'P 1'
#
loop_
_entity.id
_entity.type
_entity.pdbx_description
1 polymer ?
#
loop_
_entity_poly.entity_id
_entity_poly.type
_entity_poly.pdbx_seq_one_letter_code
_entity_poly.pdbx_strand_id
1 'polypeptide(L)' 'LPGARGSGAVALNGAAARLGSEGDQVILISYASYEESEIAGHEPKVVFVDENNRILDRGLRMS' A
#
# COMPACT_ATOMS: atom_id res chain seq x y z
N LEU A 1 9.78 2.51 -6.54
CA LEU A 1 10.65 1.62 -7.35
C LEU A 1 10.10 0.20 -7.24
N PRO A 2 10.11 -0.60 -8.32
CA PRO A 2 9.70 -2.01 -8.23
C PRO A 2 10.66 -2.82 -7.35
N GLY A 3 10.12 -3.69 -6.50
CA GLY A 3 10.88 -4.68 -5.73
C GLY A 3 10.86 -6.07 -6.37
N ALA A 4 11.68 -6.98 -5.87
CA ALA A 4 11.66 -8.38 -6.30
C ALA A 4 10.29 -9.02 -5.99
N ARG A 5 9.70 -9.71 -6.98
CA ARG A 5 8.36 -10.32 -6.83
C ARG A 5 8.37 -11.35 -5.69
N GLY A 6 7.39 -11.26 -4.79
CA GLY A 6 7.20 -12.21 -3.70
C GLY A 6 8.15 -12.05 -2.51
N SER A 7 9.04 -11.06 -2.51
CA SER A 7 10.01 -10.88 -1.42
C SER A 7 9.40 -10.34 -0.12
N GLY A 8 8.24 -9.67 -0.19
CA GLY A 8 7.68 -8.91 0.94
C GLY A 8 8.49 -7.67 1.32
N ALA A 9 9.47 -7.26 0.50
CA ALA A 9 10.35 -6.14 0.84
C ALA A 9 9.65 -4.79 0.73
N VAL A 10 9.72 -4.01 1.82
CA VAL A 10 9.37 -2.57 1.86
C VAL A 10 10.62 -1.81 2.27
N ALA A 11 11.01 -0.81 1.47
CA ALA A 11 12.25 -0.08 1.69
C ALA A 11 12.03 1.43 1.59
N LEU A 12 12.37 2.15 2.66
CA LEU A 12 12.51 3.60 2.64
C LEU A 12 13.93 3.93 2.19
N ASN A 13 14.06 4.64 1.07
CA ASN A 13 15.35 4.96 0.47
C ASN A 13 15.64 6.46 0.54
N GLY A 14 16.93 6.82 0.50
CA GLY A 14 17.37 8.21 0.44
C GLY A 14 16.91 9.04 1.64
N ALA A 15 16.35 10.22 1.40
CA ALA A 15 15.89 11.11 2.47
C ALA A 15 14.77 10.48 3.33
N ALA A 16 13.93 9.61 2.75
CA ALA A 16 12.85 8.96 3.47
C ALA A 16 13.36 7.93 4.51
N ALA A 17 14.58 7.39 4.34
CA ALA A 17 15.20 6.49 5.31
C ALA A 17 15.45 7.14 6.68
N ARG A 18 15.35 8.48 6.77
CA ARG A 18 15.46 9.22 8.04
C ARG A 18 14.13 9.30 8.80
N LEU A 19 13.03 8.89 8.18
CA LEU A 19 11.67 9.01 8.71
C LEU A 19 11.10 7.68 9.21
N GLY A 20 11.86 6.59 9.12
CA GLY A 20 11.46 5.29 9.61
C GLY A 20 12.66 4.36 9.73
N SER A 21 12.49 3.31 10.50
CA SER A 21 13.48 2.27 10.76
C SER A 21 12.94 0.89 10.42
N GLU A 22 13.83 -0.11 10.32
CA GLU A 22 13.41 -1.50 10.17
C GLU A 22 12.49 -1.91 11.34
N GLY A 23 11.36 -2.54 11.02
CA GLY A 23 10.35 -2.95 11.99
C GLY A 23 9.21 -1.95 12.19
N ASP A 24 9.32 -0.70 11.70
CA ASP A 24 8.22 0.25 11.75
C ASP A 24 7.05 -0.22 10.86
N GLN A 25 5.83 -0.06 11.38
CA GLN A 25 4.63 -0.26 10.57
C GLN A 25 4.34 1.00 9.76
N VAL A 26 4.11 0.82 8.45
CA VAL A 26 3.86 1.92 7.52
C VAL A 26 2.59 1.68 6.72
N ILE A 27 1.98 2.77 6.23
CA ILE A 27 0.85 2.73 5.29
C ILE A 27 1.34 3.30 3.96
N LEU A 28 1.20 2.52 2.88
CA LEU A 28 1.48 2.97 1.52
C LEU A 28 0.19 3.48 0.88
N ILE A 29 0.20 4.74 0.44
CA ILE A 29 -0.95 5.39 -0.19
C ILE A 29 -0.54 5.99 -1.53
N SER A 30 -1.41 5.85 -2.52
CA SER A 30 -1.34 6.58 -3.78
C SER A 30 -2.64 7.35 -3.99
N TYR A 31 -2.54 8.54 -4.54
CA TYR A 31 -3.68 9.38 -4.89
C TYR A 31 -3.80 9.50 -6.40
N ALA A 32 -5.02 9.70 -6.87
CA ALA A 32 -5.33 10.06 -8.24
C ALA A 32 -6.39 11.16 -8.22
N SER A 33 -6.33 12.06 -9.21
CA SER A 33 -7.38 13.06 -9.44
C SER A 33 -8.44 12.45 -10.34
N TYR A 34 -9.70 12.76 -10.05
CA TYR A 34 -10.87 12.31 -10.80
C TYR A 34 -11.74 13.52 -11.09
N GLU A 35 -12.42 13.51 -12.23
CA GLU A 35 -13.55 14.38 -12.46
C GLU A 35 -14.76 13.91 -11.62
N GLU A 36 -15.68 14.81 -11.33
CA GLU A 36 -16.89 14.53 -10.54
C GLU A 36 -17.71 13.37 -11.13
N SER A 37 -17.72 13.23 -12.47
CA SER A 37 -18.42 12.14 -13.15
C SER A 37 -17.75 10.77 -12.98
N GLU A 38 -16.45 10.75 -12.65
CA GLU A 38 -15.65 9.52 -12.54
C GLU A 38 -15.62 9.00 -11.10
N ILE A 39 -15.81 9.86 -10.09
CA ILE A 39 -15.69 9.47 -8.67
C ILE A 39 -16.79 8.50 -8.23
N ALA A 40 -18.00 8.63 -8.79
CA ALA A 40 -19.14 7.81 -8.39
C ALA A 40 -18.94 6.31 -8.64
N GLY A 41 -18.08 5.95 -9.60
CA GLY A 41 -17.73 4.57 -9.91
C GLY A 41 -16.35 4.15 -9.40
N HIS A 42 -15.65 5.00 -8.64
CA HIS A 42 -14.31 4.70 -8.17
C HIS A 42 -14.33 3.71 -7.00
N GLU A 43 -13.68 2.56 -7.19
CA GLU A 43 -13.42 1.59 -6.12
C GLU A 43 -11.94 1.63 -5.73
N PRO A 44 -11.58 2.10 -4.53
CA PRO A 44 -10.19 2.11 -4.09
C PRO A 44 -9.70 0.68 -3.87
N LYS A 45 -8.50 0.37 -4.36
CA LYS A 45 -7.86 -0.92 -4.08
C LYS A 45 -7.19 -0.88 -2.71
N VAL A 46 -7.76 -1.60 -1.76
CA VAL A 46 -7.18 -1.77 -0.42
C VAL A 46 -6.56 -3.16 -0.31
N VAL A 47 -5.32 -3.21 0.16
CA VAL A 47 -4.57 -4.46 0.35
C VAL A 47 -4.12 -4.54 1.81
N PHE A 48 -4.55 -5.57 2.51
CA PHE A 48 -4.03 -5.92 3.82
C PHE A 48 -2.93 -6.96 3.69
N VAL A 49 -1.96 -6.90 4.61
CA VAL A 49 -0.85 -7.85 4.67
C VAL A 49 -0.65 -8.41 6.07
N ASP A 50 0.00 -9.56 6.18
CA ASP A 50 0.46 -10.15 7.44
C ASP A 50 1.78 -9.51 7.93
N GLU A 51 2.33 -10.00 9.06
CA GLU A 51 3.61 -9.51 9.59
C GLU A 51 4.83 -9.75 8.67
N ASN A 52 4.67 -10.58 7.63
CA ASN A 52 5.69 -10.89 6.63
C ASN A 52 5.43 -10.15 5.30
N ASN A 53 4.56 -9.12 5.31
CA ASN A 53 4.14 -8.35 4.13
C ASN A 53 3.51 -9.21 3.02
N ARG A 54 2.87 -10.34 3.36
CA ARG A 54 2.13 -11.18 2.41
C ARG A 54 0.67 -10.78 2.39
N ILE A 55 0.09 -10.72 1.19
CA ILE A 55 -1.31 -10.31 1.00
C ILE A 55 -2.24 -11.27 1.73
N LEU A 56 -3.14 -10.72 2.54
CA LEU A 56 -4.25 -11.45 3.14
C LEU A 56 -5.38 -11.55 2.12
N ASP A 57 -5.98 -12.74 1.98
CA ASP A 57 -7.07 -13.04 1.04
C ASP A 57 -8.35 -12.21 1.30
N ARG A 58 -8.45 -11.58 2.48
CA ARG A 58 -9.57 -10.70 2.83
C ARG A 58 -9.30 -9.27 2.38
N GLY A 59 -9.53 -9.02 1.09
CA GLY A 59 -9.91 -7.66 0.66
C GLY A 59 -11.21 -7.25 1.35
N LEU A 60 -11.32 -5.99 1.77
CA LEU A 60 -12.52 -5.42 2.39
C LEU A 60 -13.77 -5.73 1.54
N ARG A 61 -14.53 -6.76 1.92
CA ARG A 61 -15.98 -6.76 1.73
C ARG A 61 -16.52 -5.83 2.80
N MET A 62 -16.71 -4.56 2.48
CA MET A 62 -17.59 -3.73 3.28
C MET A 62 -19.00 -4.30 3.11
N SER A 63 -19.53 -4.90 4.16
CA SER A 63 -20.95 -5.27 4.28
C SER A 63 -21.80 -4.03 4.44
#